data_AF-A0A6H9KN79-F1
#
_entry.id   AF-A0A6H9KN79-F1
#
_cell.length_a   1.000
_cell.length_b   1.000
_cell.length_c   1.000
_cell.angle_alpha   90.00
_cell.angle_beta   90.00
_cell.angle_gamma   90.00
#
_symmetry.space_group_name_H-M   'P 1'
#
loop_
_entity.id
_entity.type
_entity.pdbx_description
1 polymer ?
#
loop_
_entity_poly.entity_id
_entity_poly.type
_entity_poly.pdbx_seq_one_letter_code
_entity_poly.pdbx_strand_id
1 'polypeptide(L)'
;MLKKMVYDPIQAEDLVQETFLKAFRALESYNPEHAFSTWLYKIARNNCIDFIRKKKLQTYSMENPIEGKDGERQREYEDTEAVTPEREIIQKERSNLIQLAIDDLPKKYHEAIVLRHQEDKSYEEIALLLNIPIGTVKARIFRAREMLKVALKNKILN
;
A
#
# COMPACT_ATOMS: atom_id res chain seq x y z
N MET A 1 -7.60 6.85 6.98
CA MET A 1 -6.63 6.15 6.12
C MET A 1 -7.34 5.37 5.03
N LEU A 2 -8.28 4.47 5.35
CA LEU A 2 -9.09 3.72 4.37
C LEU A 2 -9.73 4.60 3.28
N LYS A 3 -10.43 5.69 3.66
CA LYS A 3 -10.97 6.69 2.72
C LYS A 3 -9.93 7.30 1.76
N LYS A 4 -8.69 7.50 2.22
CA LYS A 4 -7.59 8.02 1.38
C LYS A 4 -7.00 6.98 0.44
N MET A 5 -7.20 5.68 0.71
CA MET A 5 -6.65 4.59 -0.09
C MET A 5 -7.62 4.10 -1.17
N VAL A 6 -8.93 4.19 -0.92
CA VAL A 6 -9.95 3.52 -1.75
C VAL A 6 -10.80 4.53 -2.53
N TYR A 7 -10.70 5.83 -2.22
CA TYR A 7 -11.35 6.97 -2.90
C TYR A 7 -12.88 6.90 -3.06
N ASP A 8 -13.53 5.80 -2.67
CA ASP A 8 -14.97 5.58 -2.61
C ASP A 8 -15.44 5.49 -1.14
N PRO A 9 -16.38 6.34 -0.70
CA PRO A 9 -16.89 6.35 0.67
C PRO A 9 -17.56 5.04 1.12
N ILE A 10 -18.31 4.38 0.23
CA ILE A 10 -19.07 3.16 0.54
C ILE A 10 -18.10 1.98 0.69
N GLN A 11 -17.19 1.82 -0.28
CA GLN A 11 -16.15 0.78 -0.19
C GLN A 11 -15.24 0.98 1.03
N ALA A 12 -14.98 2.23 1.42
CA ALA A 12 -14.23 2.52 2.63
C ALA A 12 -14.96 2.07 3.91
N GLU A 13 -16.29 2.16 3.95
CA GLU A 13 -17.11 1.70 5.07
C GLU A 13 -17.13 0.18 5.17
N ASP A 14 -17.30 -0.52 4.05
CA ASP A 14 -17.22 -1.99 3.99
C ASP A 14 -15.86 -2.49 4.49
N LEU A 15 -14.77 -1.82 4.07
CA LEU A 15 -13.42 -2.15 4.51
C LEU A 15 -13.19 -1.87 5.99
N VAL A 16 -13.87 -0.88 6.59
CA VAL A 16 -13.84 -0.68 8.05
C VAL A 16 -14.45 -1.90 8.74
N GLN A 17 -15.63 -2.33 8.30
CA GLN A 17 -16.33 -3.47 8.91
C GLN A 17 -15.49 -4.75 8.80
N GLU A 18 -14.96 -5.04 7.60
CA GLU A 18 -14.13 -6.21 7.38
C GLU A 18 -12.82 -6.15 8.20
N THR A 19 -12.23 -4.96 8.35
CA THR A 19 -11.03 -4.75 9.18
C THR A 19 -11.30 -5.13 10.64
N PHE A 20 -12.40 -4.64 11.22
CA PHE A 20 -12.75 -4.96 12.60
C PHE A 20 -13.10 -6.44 12.79
N LEU A 21 -13.75 -7.07 11.81
CA LEU A 21 -14.03 -8.50 11.85
C LEU A 21 -12.73 -9.33 11.81
N LYS A 22 -11.78 -8.95 10.94
CA LYS A 22 -10.45 -9.58 10.87
C LYS A 22 -9.66 -9.36 12.17
N ALA A 23 -9.71 -8.16 12.73
CA ALA A 23 -9.09 -7.86 14.01
C ALA A 23 -9.68 -8.71 15.14
N PHE A 24 -11.01 -8.81 15.24
CA PHE A 24 -11.66 -9.64 16.24
C PHE A 24 -11.22 -11.11 16.13
N ARG A 25 -11.16 -11.67 14.92
CA ARG A 25 -10.68 -13.04 14.68
C ARG A 25 -9.20 -13.24 14.99
N ALA A 26 -8.38 -12.21 14.82
CA ALA A 26 -6.95 -12.25 15.07
C ALA A 26 -6.57 -11.82 16.50
N LEU A 27 -7.54 -11.52 17.37
CA LEU A 27 -7.28 -10.88 18.66
C LEU A 27 -6.35 -11.71 19.56
N GLU A 28 -6.42 -13.04 19.50
CA GLU A 28 -5.52 -13.94 20.25
C GLU A 28 -4.05 -13.82 19.82
N SER A 29 -3.79 -13.34 18.59
CA SER A 29 -2.42 -13.09 18.09
C SER A 29 -1.87 -11.71 18.48
N TYR A 30 -2.66 -10.86 19.12
CA TYR A 30 -2.23 -9.54 19.53
C TYR A 30 -1.22 -9.62 20.69
N ASN A 31 -0.05 -9.03 20.48
CA ASN A 31 0.96 -8.88 21.53
C ASN A 31 0.79 -7.50 22.23
N PRO A 32 0.50 -7.46 23.54
CA PRO A 32 0.33 -6.22 24.31
C PRO A 32 1.58 -5.33 24.37
N GLU A 33 2.76 -5.86 24.07
CA GLU A 33 4.02 -5.10 23.97
C GLU A 33 4.01 -4.07 22.81
N HIS A 34 3.01 -4.14 21.93
CA HIS A 34 2.79 -3.19 20.85
C HIS A 34 1.51 -2.40 21.07
N ALA A 35 1.48 -1.14 20.65
CA ALA A 35 0.25 -0.37 20.67
C ALA A 35 -0.84 -1.03 19.81
N PHE A 36 -2.01 -1.28 20.38
CA PHE A 36 -3.18 -1.84 19.70
C PHE A 36 -3.49 -1.11 18.38
N SER A 37 -3.39 0.22 18.37
CA SER A 37 -3.58 1.05 17.18
C SER A 37 -2.64 0.69 16.03
N THR A 38 -1.39 0.31 16.33
CA THR A 38 -0.39 -0.09 15.33
C THR A 38 -0.72 -1.45 14.73
N TRP A 39 -1.15 -2.40 15.57
CA TRP A 39 -1.58 -3.71 15.14
C TRP A 39 -2.86 -3.64 14.29
N LEU A 40 -3.87 -2.90 14.75
CA LEU A 40 -5.11 -2.68 14.01
C LEU A 40 -4.86 -1.95 12.68
N TYR A 41 -3.94 -0.98 12.66
CA TYR A 41 -3.53 -0.30 11.43
C TYR A 41 -2.91 -1.27 10.40
N LYS A 42 -2.12 -2.25 10.85
CA LYS A 42 -1.55 -3.29 9.98
C LYS A 42 -2.66 -4.11 9.31
N ILE A 43 -3.67 -4.53 10.08
CA ILE A 43 -4.83 -5.27 9.58
C ILE A 43 -5.60 -4.44 8.55
N ALA A 44 -5.89 -3.17 8.88
CA ALA A 44 -6.59 -2.25 8.00
C ALA A 44 -5.84 -2.03 6.67
N ARG A 45 -4.51 -1.84 6.75
CA ARG A 45 -3.66 -1.61 5.58
C ARG A 45 -3.64 -2.81 4.66
N ASN A 46 -3.45 -4.00 5.21
CA ASN A 46 -3.43 -5.24 4.44
C ASN A 46 -4.79 -5.46 3.77
N ASN A 47 -5.89 -5.20 4.48
CA ASN A 47 -7.22 -5.30 3.93
C ASN A 47 -7.43 -4.36 2.73
N CYS A 48 -6.99 -3.11 2.83
CA CYS A 48 -7.02 -2.16 1.72
C CYS A 48 -6.18 -2.61 0.52
N ILE A 49 -4.96 -3.11 0.76
CA ILE A 49 -4.07 -3.57 -0.32
C ILE A 49 -4.69 -4.75 -1.06
N ASP A 50 -5.22 -5.73 -0.33
CA ASP A 50 -5.91 -6.88 -0.92
C ASP A 50 -7.12 -6.46 -1.76
N PHE A 51 -7.91 -5.51 -1.25
CA PHE A 51 -9.05 -4.95 -1.96
C PHE A 51 -8.64 -4.27 -3.27
N ILE A 52 -7.65 -3.38 -3.22
CA ILE A 52 -7.15 -2.65 -4.41
C ILE A 52 -6.59 -3.65 -5.43
N ARG A 53 -5.84 -4.67 -4.98
CA ARG A 53 -5.28 -5.69 -5.86
C ARG A 53 -6.38 -6.49 -6.57
N LYS A 54 -7.44 -6.88 -5.86
CA LYS A 54 -8.60 -7.56 -6.45
C LYS A 54 -9.34 -6.67 -7.46
N LYS A 55 -9.56 -5.39 -7.15
CA LYS A 55 -10.22 -4.43 -8.06
C LYS A 55 -9.43 -4.21 -9.36
N LYS A 56 -8.10 -4.14 -9.28
CA LYS A 56 -7.20 -4.06 -10.45
C LYS A 56 -7.20 -5.33 -11.32
N LEU A 57 -7.48 -6.49 -10.74
CA LEU A 57 -7.61 -7.74 -11.50
C LEU A 57 -8.95 -7.83 -12.24
N GLN A 58 -10.02 -7.23 -11.69
CA GLN A 58 -11.36 -7.23 -12.28
C GLN A 58 -11.52 -6.26 -13.47
N THR A 59 -10.55 -5.37 -13.70
CA THR A 59 -10.61 -4.35 -14.78
C THR A 59 -10.08 -4.84 -16.13
N TYR A 60 -9.74 -6.12 -16.27
CA TYR A 60 -9.50 -6.76 -17.58
C TYR A 60 -10.78 -7.45 -18.07
N SER A 61 -11.70 -6.67 -18.64
CA SER A 61 -12.73 -7.20 -19.53
C SER A 61 -12.84 -6.27 -20.74
N MET A 62 -11.96 -6.50 -21.72
CA MET A 62 -12.13 -5.97 -23.08
C MET A 62 -13.03 -6.96 -23.82
N GLU A 63 -14.35 -6.76 -23.76
CA GLU A 63 -15.33 -7.23 -24.76
C GLU A 63 -16.73 -7.04 -24.17
N ASN A 64 -17.38 -5.94 -24.54
CA ASN A 64 -18.82 -5.92 -24.74
C ASN A 64 -19.08 -4.92 -25.87
N PRO A 65 -19.30 -5.37 -27.12
CA PRO A 65 -19.83 -4.50 -28.16
C PRO A 65 -21.28 -4.21 -27.83
N ILE A 66 -21.59 -2.96 -27.48
CA ILE A 66 -22.97 -2.49 -27.42
C ILE A 66 -23.33 -2.06 -28.85
N GLU A 67 -23.98 -2.95 -29.59
CA GLU A 67 -24.79 -2.56 -30.74
C GLU A 67 -25.99 -1.76 -30.25
N GLY A 68 -26.09 -0.51 -30.69
CA GLY A 68 -27.25 0.35 -30.47
C GLY A 68 -27.26 1.48 -31.48
N LYS A 69 -28.10 1.33 -32.51
CA LYS A 69 -28.44 2.41 -33.46
C LYS A 69 -29.24 3.51 -32.74
N ASP A 70 -29.04 4.73 -33.23
CA ASP A 70 -29.82 5.96 -33.02
C ASP A 70 -29.56 6.80 -31.76
N GLY A 71 -28.98 7.98 -31.98
CA GLY A 71 -29.52 9.24 -31.43
C GLY A 71 -29.00 9.74 -30.09
N GLU A 72 -27.88 10.47 -30.13
CA GLU A 72 -27.48 11.62 -29.30
C GLU A 72 -28.18 11.88 -27.94
N ARG A 73 -27.42 11.73 -26.85
CA ARG A 73 -26.90 12.80 -25.97
C ARG A 73 -26.44 12.15 -24.66
N GLN A 74 -25.19 11.73 -24.62
CA GLN A 74 -24.56 11.49 -23.32
C GLN A 74 -24.38 12.85 -22.66
N ARG A 75 -24.98 13.03 -21.48
CA ARG A 75 -24.52 14.08 -20.56
C ARG A 75 -23.05 13.80 -20.31
N GLU A 76 -22.18 14.67 -20.79
CA GLU A 76 -20.80 14.75 -20.30
C GLU A 76 -20.89 15.12 -18.82
N TYR A 77 -20.88 14.10 -17.97
CA TYR A 77 -20.38 14.31 -16.63
C TYR A 77 -18.88 14.50 -16.82
N GLU A 78 -18.41 15.73 -16.63
CA GLU A 78 -16.98 15.96 -16.40
C GLU A 78 -16.60 15.08 -15.21
N ASP A 79 -15.89 13.99 -15.50
CA ASP A 79 -15.36 13.11 -14.49
C ASP A 79 -14.17 13.83 -13.84
N THR A 80 -14.47 14.74 -12.91
CA THR A 80 -13.46 15.37 -12.04
C THR A 80 -12.70 14.34 -11.20
N GLU A 81 -13.12 13.07 -11.19
CA GLU A 81 -12.49 11.94 -10.50
C GLU A 81 -11.65 11.05 -11.42
N ALA A 82 -11.65 11.27 -12.74
CA ALA A 82 -10.79 10.53 -13.66
C ALA A 82 -9.32 10.80 -13.32
N VAL A 83 -8.60 9.72 -12.97
CA VAL A 83 -7.13 9.77 -12.88
C VAL A 83 -6.64 10.07 -14.29
N THR A 84 -6.23 11.31 -14.54
CA THR A 84 -5.73 11.69 -15.85
C THR A 84 -4.50 10.83 -16.21
N PRO A 85 -4.27 10.48 -17.48
CA PRO A 85 -3.11 9.71 -17.90
C PRO A 85 -1.78 10.30 -17.38
N GLU A 86 -1.72 11.63 -17.27
CA GLU A 86 -0.62 12.38 -16.67
C GLU A 86 -0.40 12.03 -15.19
N ARG A 87 -1.47 11.98 -14.39
CA ARG A 87 -1.39 11.59 -12.96
C ARG A 87 -0.94 10.15 -12.80
N GLU A 88 -1.38 9.24 -13.68
CA GLU A 88 -0.94 7.85 -13.67
C GLU A 88 0.55 7.72 -13.98
N ILE A 89 1.04 8.43 -14.99
CA ILE A 89 2.45 8.43 -15.39
C ILE A 89 3.32 8.98 -14.26
N ILE A 90 2.94 10.12 -13.67
CA ILE A 90 3.67 10.73 -12.54
C ILE A 90 3.73 9.77 -11.35
N GLN A 91 2.62 9.08 -11.04
CA GLN A 91 2.58 8.12 -9.94
C GLN A 91 3.43 6.88 -10.21
N LYS A 92 3.44 6.40 -11.46
CA LYS A 92 4.30 5.28 -11.90
C LYS A 92 5.77 5.66 -11.82
N GLU A 93 6.14 6.85 -12.28
CA GLU A 93 7.51 7.36 -12.23
C GLU A 93 8.00 7.53 -10.78
N ARG A 94 7.16 8.12 -9.92
CA ARG A 94 7.44 8.22 -8.48
C ARG A 94 7.63 6.86 -7.83
N SER A 95 6.82 5.87 -8.21
CA SER A 95 6.93 4.51 -7.67
C SER A 95 8.23 3.84 -8.13
N ASN A 96 8.62 4.03 -9.39
CA ASN A 96 9.89 3.55 -9.93
C ASN A 96 11.09 4.17 -9.21
N LEU A 97 11.07 5.48 -8.96
CA LEU A 97 12.12 6.17 -8.22
C LEU A 97 12.31 5.63 -6.81
N ILE A 98 11.21 5.33 -6.11
CA ILE A 98 11.25 4.71 -4.78
C ILE A 98 11.85 3.31 -4.86
N GLN A 99 11.42 2.50 -5.84
CA GLN A 99 11.93 1.13 -6.00
C GLN A 99 13.44 1.13 -6.29
N LEU A 100 13.91 1.97 -7.22
CA LEU A 100 15.33 2.11 -7.51
C LEU A 100 16.14 2.54 -6.28
N ALA A 101 15.61 3.46 -5.46
CA ALA A 101 16.27 3.87 -4.23
C ALA A 101 16.32 2.76 -3.17
N ILE A 102 15.31 1.88 -3.14
CA ILE A 102 15.31 0.70 -2.28
C ILE A 102 16.38 -0.29 -2.77
N ASP A 103 16.40 -0.57 -4.06
CA ASP A 103 17.33 -1.54 -4.68
C ASP A 103 18.80 -1.14 -4.51
N ASP A 104 19.09 0.17 -4.44
CA ASP A 104 20.44 0.72 -4.21
C ASP A 104 20.90 0.65 -2.73
N LEU A 105 20.01 0.28 -1.80
CA LEU A 105 20.40 0.14 -0.40
C LEU A 105 21.39 -1.03 -0.21
N PRO A 106 22.38 -0.88 0.68
CA PRO A 106 23.23 -2.00 1.08
C PRO A 106 22.38 -3.18 1.58
N LYS A 107 22.76 -4.40 1.18
CA LYS A 107 21.98 -5.65 1.36
C LYS A 107 21.25 -5.77 2.71
N LYS A 108 21.95 -5.51 3.83
CA LYS A 108 21.39 -5.63 5.18
C LYS A 108 20.26 -4.64 5.50
N TYR A 109 20.22 -3.48 4.83
CA TYR A 109 19.19 -2.46 4.96
C TYR A 109 18.05 -2.70 3.97
N HIS A 110 18.39 -3.07 2.73
CA HIS A 110 17.43 -3.53 1.71
C HIS A 110 16.57 -4.68 2.25
N GLU A 111 17.19 -5.75 2.73
CA GLU A 111 16.49 -6.93 3.23
C GLU A 111 15.53 -6.57 4.38
N ALA A 112 15.97 -5.77 5.35
CA ALA A 112 15.13 -5.33 6.46
C ALA A 112 13.97 -4.42 6.01
N ILE A 113 14.16 -3.56 5.00
CA ILE A 113 13.12 -2.65 4.53
C ILE A 113 12.08 -3.38 3.66
N VAL A 114 12.51 -4.33 2.83
CA VAL A 114 11.64 -5.17 2.00
C VAL A 114 10.75 -6.04 2.88
N LEU A 115 11.34 -6.79 3.83
CA LEU A 115 10.56 -7.62 4.76
C LEU A 115 9.55 -6.77 5.54
N ARG A 116 9.92 -5.54 5.91
CA ARG A 116 9.02 -4.66 6.66
C ARG A 116 7.89 -4.06 5.81
N HIS A 117 8.19 -3.56 4.62
CA HIS A 117 7.29 -2.68 3.89
C HIS A 117 6.64 -3.32 2.66
N GLN A 118 7.25 -4.36 2.09
CA GLN A 118 6.71 -5.13 0.98
C GLN A 118 6.05 -6.43 1.47
N GLU A 119 6.67 -7.12 2.43
CA GLU A 119 6.14 -8.38 2.98
C GLU A 119 5.37 -8.22 4.31
N ASP A 120 5.25 -6.98 4.79
CA ASP A 120 4.52 -6.61 6.01
C ASP A 120 4.88 -7.45 7.25
N LYS A 121 6.14 -7.87 7.39
CA LYS A 121 6.62 -8.56 8.60
C LYS A 121 6.73 -7.60 9.79
N SER A 122 6.42 -8.11 10.99
CA SER A 122 6.69 -7.45 12.26
C SER A 122 8.20 -7.41 12.54
N TYR A 123 8.65 -6.59 13.48
CA TYR A 123 10.08 -6.52 13.79
C TYR A 123 10.58 -7.83 14.43
N GLU A 124 9.70 -8.52 15.15
CA GLU A 124 9.89 -9.82 15.78
C GLU A 124 9.99 -10.92 14.72
N GLU A 125 9.08 -10.93 13.74
CA GLU A 125 9.12 -11.86 12.60
C GLU A 125 10.43 -11.68 11.80
N ILE A 126 10.84 -10.43 11.56
CA ILE A 126 12.11 -10.11 10.88
C ILE A 126 13.31 -10.56 11.71
N ALA A 127 13.28 -10.32 13.03
CA ALA A 127 14.36 -10.73 13.93
C ALA A 127 14.56 -12.25 13.91
N LEU A 128 13.46 -13.01 13.93
CA LEU A 128 13.46 -14.45 13.82
C LEU A 128 13.97 -14.92 12.46
N LEU A 129 13.44 -14.37 11.36
CA LEU A 129 13.76 -14.77 9.99
C LEU A 129 15.23 -14.50 9.64
N LEU A 130 15.77 -13.35 10.08
CA LEU A 130 17.16 -12.97 9.83
C LEU A 130 18.13 -13.48 10.91
N ASN A 131 17.62 -14.14 11.95
CA ASN A 131 18.39 -14.59 13.11
C ASN A 131 19.28 -13.48 13.72
N ILE A 132 18.68 -12.31 13.98
CA ILE A 132 19.35 -11.14 14.58
C ILE A 132 18.53 -10.55 15.72
N PRO A 133 19.16 -9.85 16.69
CA PRO A 133 18.42 -9.17 17.76
C PRO A 133 17.42 -8.13 17.23
N ILE A 134 16.27 -8.00 17.90
CA ILE A 134 15.24 -7.02 17.52
C ILE A 134 15.74 -5.57 17.52
N GLY A 135 16.69 -5.23 18.41
CA GLY A 135 17.36 -3.94 18.40
C GLY A 135 18.13 -3.67 17.10
N THR A 136 18.74 -4.72 16.53
CA THR A 136 19.43 -4.66 15.24
C THR A 136 18.45 -4.47 14.09
N VAL A 137 17.28 -5.12 14.14
CA VAL A 137 16.19 -4.89 13.15
C VAL A 137 15.75 -3.43 13.17
N LYS A 138 15.41 -2.90 14.35
CA LYS A 138 15.02 -1.49 14.52
C LYS A 138 16.09 -0.55 13.95
N ALA A 139 17.36 -0.79 14.27
CA ALA A 139 18.47 0.03 13.80
C ALA A 139 18.70 -0.08 12.28
N ARG A 140 18.52 -1.27 11.68
CA ARG A 140 18.62 -1.45 10.22
C ARG A 140 17.50 -0.73 9.49
N ILE A 141 16.26 -0.87 9.94
CA ILE A 141 15.09 -0.20 9.34
C ILE A 141 15.22 1.32 9.48
N PHE A 142 15.66 1.82 10.64
CA PHE A 142 15.89 3.24 10.84
C PHE A 142 16.93 3.79 9.86
N ARG A 143 18.10 3.14 9.75
CA ARG A 143 19.16 3.56 8.82
C ARG A 143 18.71 3.48 7.36
N ALA A 144 17.98 2.43 6.98
CA ALA A 144 17.41 2.32 5.64
C ALA A 144 16.52 3.53 5.30
N ARG A 145 15.64 3.96 6.23
CA ARG A 145 14.78 5.14 6.04
C ARG A 145 15.57 6.44 5.90
N GLU A 146 16.62 6.64 6.68
CA GLU A 146 17.46 7.83 6.54
C GLU A 146 18.18 7.85 5.19
N MET A 147 18.70 6.71 4.73
CA MET A 147 19.32 6.60 3.40
C MET A 147 18.32 6.90 2.28
N LEU A 148 17.11 6.32 2.34
CA LEU A 148 16.05 6.58 1.38
C LEU A 148 15.63 8.06 1.39
N LYS A 149 15.51 8.67 2.57
CA LYS A 149 15.17 10.09 2.71
C LYS A 149 16.20 10.98 2.01
N VAL A 150 17.49 10.69 2.17
CA VAL A 150 18.57 11.42 1.49
C VAL A 150 18.50 11.19 -0.03
N ALA A 151 18.37 9.94 -0.47
CA ALA A 151 18.34 9.58 -1.88
C ALA A 151 17.14 10.18 -2.65
N LEU A 152 16.01 10.36 -1.97
CA LEU A 152 14.76 10.81 -2.58
C LEU A 152 14.48 12.31 -2.38
N LYS A 153 15.24 13.01 -1.53
CA LYS A 153 15.01 14.42 -1.16
C LYS A 153 14.81 15.36 -2.36
N ASN A 154 15.55 15.15 -3.44
CA ASN A 154 15.49 16.01 -4.63
C ASN A 154 14.74 15.36 -5.82
N LYS A 155 14.21 14.14 -5.64
CA LYS A 155 13.60 13.35 -6.73
C LYS A 155 12.07 13.27 -6.64
N ILE A 156 11.49 13.54 -5.46
CA ILE A 156 10.05 13.39 -5.20
C ILE A 156 9.36 14.74 -4.89
N LEU A 157 10.13 15.80 -4.59
CA LEU A 157 9.61 17.10 -4.15
C LEU A 157 9.46 18.14 -5.27
N ASN A 158 9.59 17.76 -6.54
CA ASN A 158 9.29 18.60 -7.71
C ASN A 158 8.12 18.00 -8.48
#